data_AF-A0A2K8KZT5-F1
#
_entry.id   AF-A0A2K8KZT5-F1
#
_cell.length_a   1.000
_cell.length_b   1.000
_cell.length_c   1.000
_cell.angle_alpha   90.00
_cell.angle_beta   90.00
_cell.angle_gamma   90.00
#
_symmetry.space_group_name_H-M   'P 1'
#
loop_
_entity.id
_entity.type
_entity.pdbx_description
1 polymer ?
#
loop_
_entity_poly.entity_id
_entity_poly.type
_entity_poly.pdbx_seq_one_letter_code
_entity_poly.pdbx_strand_id
1 'polypeptide(L)'
;MLTAIKEDIRTAYDRDPAVRSALEVLTCYPGLHAIWMYRMGNALWRRHFFWLARFISHMARFLTGIEIHPGATIGRRFFIDHGMGIVIGETTEIGDDVTLYHGVTLGGTTWEKIKRHPTLHDGVIVGAGAKVLGAITIGKQSRIGANSVVFRDVPEHSTVVGIPGTVVATTESLIEDGRINLDHHLLANPVAEALGHVLKMIDDVNARVDTFHPDAKGAKAKASDELDKDRLSEQEKLERFLGGGI
;
A
#
# COMPACT_ATOMS: atom_id res chain seq x y z
N MET A 1 14.63 13.10 -22.88
CA MET A 1 14.21 13.86 -21.68
C MET A 1 12.91 14.62 -21.93
N LEU A 2 12.81 15.44 -22.99
CA LEU A 2 11.56 16.16 -23.31
C LEU A 2 10.33 15.26 -23.53
N THR A 3 10.50 14.12 -24.20
CA THR A 3 9.42 13.14 -24.39
C THR A 3 8.93 12.56 -23.05
N ALA A 4 9.84 12.25 -22.14
CA ALA A 4 9.51 11.74 -20.80
C ALA A 4 8.75 12.79 -19.98
N ILE A 5 9.17 14.07 -20.03
CA ILE A 5 8.47 15.16 -19.33
C ILE A 5 7.03 15.31 -19.86
N LYS A 6 6.82 15.23 -21.18
CA LYS A 6 5.48 15.28 -21.77
C LYS A 6 4.61 14.11 -21.31
N GLU A 7 5.18 12.91 -21.23
CA GLU A 7 4.49 11.72 -20.73
C GLU A 7 4.16 11.84 -19.24
N ASP A 8 5.09 12.33 -18.43
CA ASP A 8 4.89 12.53 -17.00
C ASP A 8 3.78 13.57 -16.73
N ILE A 9 3.76 14.68 -17.50
CA ILE A 9 2.69 15.69 -17.40
C ILE A 9 1.34 15.08 -17.79
N ARG A 10 1.28 14.31 -18.88
CA ARG A 10 0.05 13.62 -19.30
C ARG A 10 -0.43 12.63 -18.24
N THR A 11 0.50 11.90 -17.63
CA THR A 11 0.22 10.96 -16.54
C THR A 11 -0.41 11.68 -15.35
N ALA A 12 0.05 12.89 -15.01
CA ALA A 12 -0.58 13.69 -13.95
C ALA A 12 -2.05 14.04 -14.29
N TYR A 13 -2.34 14.44 -15.52
CA TYR A 13 -3.72 14.68 -15.97
C TYR A 13 -4.61 13.44 -15.90
N ASP A 14 -4.07 12.28 -16.25
CA ASP A 14 -4.85 11.04 -16.29
C ASP A 14 -5.11 10.47 -14.87
N ARG A 15 -4.23 10.78 -13.90
CA ARG A 15 -4.24 10.17 -12.56
C ARG A 15 -4.71 11.08 -11.44
N ASP A 16 -4.65 12.40 -11.63
CA ASP A 16 -5.04 13.37 -10.61
C ASP A 16 -6.16 14.28 -11.12
N PRO A 17 -7.39 14.11 -10.62
CA PRO A 17 -8.54 14.92 -11.03
C PRO A 17 -8.42 16.40 -10.61
N ALA A 18 -7.48 16.75 -9.72
CA ALA A 18 -7.26 18.12 -9.28
C ALA A 18 -6.47 18.97 -10.28
N VAL A 19 -5.81 18.35 -11.27
CA VAL A 19 -4.99 19.07 -12.26
C VAL A 19 -5.85 20.02 -13.10
N ARG A 20 -5.51 21.32 -13.10
CA ARG A 20 -6.21 22.32 -13.91
C ARG A 20 -5.43 22.72 -15.14
N SER A 21 -4.10 22.70 -15.07
CA SER A 21 -3.25 23.16 -16.18
C SER A 21 -1.85 22.54 -16.21
N ALA A 22 -1.22 22.50 -17.38
CA ALA A 22 0.14 21.99 -17.53
C ALA A 22 1.17 22.89 -16.83
N LEU A 23 0.88 24.19 -16.69
CA LEU A 23 1.72 25.12 -15.96
C LEU A 23 1.73 24.77 -14.46
N GLU A 24 0.56 24.49 -13.89
CA GLU A 24 0.43 24.01 -12.51
C GLU A 24 1.19 22.70 -12.29
N VAL A 25 1.07 21.74 -13.21
CA VAL A 25 1.85 20.50 -13.16
C VAL A 25 3.36 20.78 -13.20
N LEU A 26 3.79 21.71 -14.05
CA LEU A 26 5.21 22.05 -14.17
C LEU A 26 5.75 22.77 -12.94
N THR A 27 4.96 23.61 -12.25
CA THR A 27 5.46 24.46 -11.16
C THR A 27 5.11 23.96 -9.76
N CYS A 28 4.06 23.15 -9.61
CA CYS A 28 3.45 22.84 -8.31
C CYS A 28 3.34 21.34 -8.02
N TYR A 29 3.88 20.45 -8.85
CA TYR A 29 3.88 19.00 -8.59
C TYR A 29 5.24 18.52 -8.06
N PRO A 30 5.44 18.47 -6.72
CA PRO A 30 6.70 18.02 -6.13
C PRO A 30 7.05 16.58 -6.53
N GLY A 31 6.04 15.73 -6.76
CA GLY A 31 6.21 14.37 -7.28
C GLY A 31 6.99 14.32 -8.60
N LEU A 32 6.57 15.14 -9.57
CA LEU A 32 7.24 15.20 -10.88
C LEU A 32 8.63 15.86 -10.79
N HIS A 33 8.77 16.89 -9.96
CA HIS A 33 10.08 17.53 -9.72
C HIS A 33 11.09 16.53 -9.18
N ALA A 34 10.70 15.72 -8.19
CA ALA A 34 11.54 14.67 -7.62
C ALA A 34 11.93 13.63 -8.68
N ILE A 35 11.00 13.22 -9.55
CA ILE A 35 11.27 12.27 -10.64
C ILE A 35 12.28 12.86 -11.63
N TRP A 36 12.13 14.12 -12.05
CA TRP A 36 13.07 14.74 -13.00
C TRP A 36 14.46 14.90 -12.42
N MET A 37 14.57 15.35 -11.16
CA MET A 37 15.85 15.43 -10.45
C MET A 37 16.47 14.05 -10.25
N TYR A 38 15.67 13.03 -9.92
CA TYR A 38 16.12 11.64 -9.86
C TYR A 38 16.67 11.19 -11.22
N ARG A 39 15.99 11.44 -12.34
CA ARG A 39 16.46 11.02 -13.66
C ARG A 39 17.81 11.67 -14.00
N MET A 40 18.04 12.92 -13.60
CA MET A 40 19.35 13.57 -13.69
C MET A 40 20.40 12.89 -12.78
N GLY A 41 20.06 12.65 -11.51
CA GLY A 41 20.92 11.98 -10.54
C GLY A 41 21.29 10.55 -10.95
N ASN A 42 20.33 9.77 -11.46
CA ASN A 42 20.53 8.41 -11.98
C ASN A 42 21.47 8.40 -13.19
N ALA A 43 21.33 9.39 -14.09
CA ALA A 43 22.23 9.52 -15.23
C ALA A 43 23.68 9.82 -14.82
N LEU A 44 23.89 10.55 -13.71
CA LEU A 44 25.22 10.78 -13.13
C LEU A 44 25.73 9.54 -12.40
N TRP A 45 24.86 8.86 -11.66
CA TRP A 45 25.18 7.63 -10.94
C TRP A 45 25.69 6.54 -11.89
N ARG A 46 25.01 6.35 -13.03
CA ARG A 46 25.43 5.41 -14.10
C ARG A 46 26.76 5.79 -14.77
N ARG A 47 27.20 7.05 -14.64
CA ARG A 47 28.50 7.54 -15.11
C ARG A 47 29.55 7.58 -13.99
N HIS A 48 29.29 6.94 -12.86
CA HIS A 48 30.17 6.88 -11.68
C HIS A 48 30.41 8.23 -10.97
N PHE A 49 29.64 9.28 -11.27
CA PHE A 49 29.67 10.54 -10.52
C PHE A 49 28.81 10.44 -9.24
N PHE A 50 29.15 9.49 -8.36
CA PHE A 50 28.32 9.09 -7.23
C PHE A 50 28.02 10.21 -6.23
N TRP A 51 29.03 11.02 -5.90
CA TRP A 51 28.85 12.14 -4.98
C TRP A 51 27.85 13.16 -5.52
N LEU A 52 27.98 13.56 -6.78
CA LEU A 52 27.09 14.54 -7.41
C LEU A 52 25.67 13.99 -7.55
N ALA A 53 25.54 12.72 -7.90
CA ALA A 53 24.26 12.03 -7.94
C ALA A 53 23.56 12.02 -6.56
N ARG A 54 24.30 11.75 -5.48
CA ARG A 54 23.79 11.83 -4.10
C ARG A 54 23.43 13.26 -3.70
N PHE A 55 24.25 14.24 -4.06
CA PHE A 55 23.97 15.65 -3.78
C PHE A 55 22.65 16.10 -4.42
N ILE A 56 22.42 15.76 -5.69
CA ILE A 56 21.15 16.05 -6.37
C ILE A 56 19.96 15.35 -5.69
N SER A 57 20.12 14.08 -5.32
CA SER A 57 19.09 13.33 -4.58
C SER A 57 18.73 14.01 -3.24
N HIS A 58 19.72 14.50 -2.50
CA HIS A 58 19.48 15.25 -1.26
C HIS A 58 18.82 16.61 -1.49
N MET A 59 19.18 17.31 -2.57
CA MET A 59 18.52 18.56 -2.95
C MET A 59 17.05 18.31 -3.32
N ALA A 60 16.76 17.26 -4.09
CA ALA A 60 15.40 16.86 -4.43
C ALA A 60 14.59 16.58 -3.16
N ARG A 61 15.15 15.83 -2.21
CA ARG A 61 14.52 15.57 -0.92
C ARG A 61 14.24 16.85 -0.14
N PHE A 62 15.19 17.78 -0.10
CA PHE A 62 15.01 19.05 0.61
C PHE A 62 13.87 19.88 0.02
N LEU A 63 13.75 19.94 -1.31
CA LEU A 63 12.75 20.74 -2.00
C LEU A 63 11.35 20.10 -2.03
N THR A 64 11.28 18.76 -2.07
CA THR A 64 10.03 18.03 -2.35
C THR A 64 9.56 17.13 -1.21
N GLY A 65 10.42 16.83 -0.23
CA GLY A 65 10.14 15.83 0.81
C GLY A 65 10.22 14.37 0.34
N ILE A 66 10.61 14.12 -0.92
CA ILE A 66 10.70 12.79 -1.53
C ILE A 66 12.16 12.36 -1.60
N GLU A 67 12.51 11.24 -0.98
CA GLU A 67 13.85 10.66 -1.06
C GLU A 67 13.88 9.51 -2.08
N ILE A 68 14.63 9.71 -3.18
CA ILE A 68 14.87 8.66 -4.18
C ILE A 68 16.37 8.45 -4.31
N HIS A 69 16.83 7.24 -3.99
CA HIS A 69 18.23 6.89 -4.20
C HIS A 69 18.56 6.89 -5.70
N PRO A 70 19.66 7.54 -6.14
CA PRO A 70 19.99 7.65 -7.57
C PRO A 70 20.37 6.30 -8.20
N GLY A 71 20.66 5.27 -7.40
CA GLY A 71 20.89 3.90 -7.86
C GLY A 71 19.64 3.10 -8.21
N ALA A 72 18.44 3.58 -7.86
CA ALA A 72 17.20 2.89 -8.18
C ALA A 72 17.01 2.79 -9.72
N THR A 73 16.12 1.89 -10.14
CA THR A 73 15.68 1.78 -11.52
C THR A 73 14.19 2.07 -11.59
N ILE A 74 13.80 3.07 -12.38
CA ILE A 74 12.40 3.53 -12.46
C ILE A 74 12.02 3.65 -13.93
N GLY A 75 10.91 3.00 -14.28
CA GLY A 75 10.30 3.00 -15.60
C GLY A 75 9.69 4.35 -16.01
N ARG A 76 8.74 4.27 -16.95
CA ARG A 76 8.01 5.41 -17.53
C ARG A 76 6.68 5.59 -16.83
N ARG A 77 6.12 6.81 -16.91
CA ARG A 77 4.80 7.14 -16.35
C ARG A 77 4.69 6.76 -14.86
N PHE A 78 5.81 6.84 -14.16
CA PHE A 78 5.85 6.70 -12.72
C PHE A 78 5.22 7.95 -12.10
N PHE A 79 4.23 7.76 -11.25
CA PHE A 79 3.47 8.85 -10.66
C PHE A 79 3.62 8.86 -9.14
N ILE A 80 3.89 10.04 -8.59
CA ILE A 80 3.97 10.25 -7.16
C ILE A 80 2.92 11.28 -6.79
N ASP A 81 1.91 10.83 -6.06
CA ASP A 81 0.84 11.68 -5.57
C ASP A 81 1.11 12.10 -4.11
N HIS A 82 1.01 13.41 -3.85
CA HIS A 82 1.26 14.03 -2.55
C HIS A 82 2.60 13.67 -1.88
N GLY A 83 3.65 13.34 -2.63
CA GLY A 83 4.82 12.52 -2.22
C GLY A 83 5.65 12.80 -0.95
N MET A 84 5.28 13.73 -0.08
CA MET A 84 5.93 13.96 1.21
C MET A 84 6.17 12.64 1.98
N GLY A 85 7.41 12.44 2.44
CA GLY A 85 7.79 11.28 3.24
C GLY A 85 7.95 9.98 2.45
N ILE A 86 7.96 10.02 1.11
CA ILE A 86 8.32 8.87 0.30
C ILE A 86 9.83 8.58 0.42
N VAL A 87 10.17 7.30 0.57
CA VAL A 87 11.56 6.82 0.61
C VAL A 87 11.72 5.64 -0.34
N ILE A 88 12.58 5.78 -1.34
CA ILE A 88 12.90 4.76 -2.34
C ILE A 88 14.39 4.41 -2.25
N GLY A 89 14.68 3.17 -1.85
CA GLY A 89 16.05 2.72 -1.62
C GLY A 89 16.83 2.36 -2.88
N GLU A 90 18.13 2.13 -2.70
CA GLU A 90 19.12 2.00 -3.77
C GLU A 90 18.83 0.93 -4.81
N THR A 91 18.44 -0.26 -4.37
CA THR A 91 18.24 -1.41 -5.28
C THR A 91 16.78 -1.61 -5.64
N THR A 92 15.96 -0.56 -5.52
CA THR A 92 14.54 -0.62 -5.89
C THR A 92 14.42 -0.67 -7.41
N GLU A 93 13.55 -1.53 -7.90
CA GLU A 93 13.13 -1.55 -9.30
C GLU A 93 11.65 -1.23 -9.37
N ILE A 94 11.28 -0.27 -10.22
CA ILE A 94 9.91 0.18 -10.44
C ILE A 94 9.64 0.10 -11.93
N GLY A 95 8.60 -0.64 -12.30
CA GLY A 95 8.12 -0.79 -13.67
C GLY A 95 7.45 0.48 -14.20
N ASP A 96 6.76 0.31 -15.33
CA ASP A 96 5.99 1.36 -15.96
C ASP A 96 4.64 1.56 -15.25
N ASP A 97 4.09 2.76 -15.35
CA ASP A 97 2.73 3.07 -14.87
C ASP A 97 2.49 2.87 -13.37
N VAL A 98 3.53 2.77 -12.54
CA VAL A 98 3.40 2.64 -11.08
C VAL A 98 2.97 3.95 -10.43
N THR A 99 2.10 3.89 -9.42
CA THR A 99 1.70 5.04 -8.59
C THR A 99 2.07 4.82 -7.14
N LEU A 100 2.77 5.79 -6.52
CA LEU A 100 2.96 5.85 -5.08
C LEU A 100 2.24 7.06 -4.50
N TYR A 101 1.60 6.87 -3.35
CA TYR A 101 1.11 7.96 -2.53
C TYR A 101 2.14 8.35 -1.46
N HIS A 102 1.89 9.49 -0.82
CA HIS A 102 2.69 10.03 0.30
C HIS A 102 3.01 9.01 1.40
N GLY A 103 4.16 9.17 2.07
CA GLY A 103 4.58 8.34 3.20
C GLY A 103 4.95 6.89 2.87
N VAL A 104 5.00 6.52 1.59
CA VAL A 104 5.39 5.17 1.16
C VAL A 104 6.88 4.92 1.36
N THR A 105 7.25 3.74 1.84
CA THR A 105 8.66 3.31 1.93
C THR A 105 8.90 2.04 1.14
N LEU A 106 9.84 2.10 0.20
CA LEU A 106 10.42 0.95 -0.50
C LEU A 106 11.81 0.69 0.09
N GLY A 107 11.82 -0.10 1.17
CA GLY A 107 12.93 -0.19 2.13
C GLY A 107 13.68 -1.52 2.08
N GLY A 108 14.90 -1.51 2.63
CA GLY A 108 15.74 -2.70 2.75
C GLY A 108 15.61 -3.42 4.09
N THR A 109 15.93 -4.72 4.11
CA THR A 109 15.89 -5.56 5.32
C THR A 109 17.24 -6.17 5.71
N THR A 110 18.31 -5.90 4.95
CA THR A 110 19.66 -6.43 5.19
C THR A 110 20.73 -5.33 5.09
N TRP A 111 21.84 -5.54 5.81
CA TRP A 111 23.04 -4.70 5.78
C TRP A 111 23.98 -5.04 4.61
N GLU A 112 23.78 -6.20 3.99
CA GLU A 112 24.60 -6.64 2.86
C GLU A 112 24.36 -5.79 1.62
N LYS A 113 25.43 -5.55 0.84
CA LYS A 113 25.38 -4.80 -0.42
C LYS A 113 24.87 -5.66 -1.57
N ILE A 114 23.67 -6.19 -1.41
CA ILE A 114 22.95 -7.01 -2.41
C ILE A 114 21.62 -6.35 -2.81
N LYS A 115 20.89 -6.98 -3.73
CA LYS A 115 19.47 -6.67 -3.95
C LYS A 115 18.74 -6.86 -2.62
N ARG A 116 18.17 -5.78 -2.11
CA ARG A 116 17.58 -5.72 -0.75
C ARG A 116 16.32 -4.87 -0.67
N HIS A 117 16.00 -4.13 -1.72
CA HIS A 117 14.80 -3.32 -1.81
C HIS A 117 13.81 -3.96 -2.80
N PRO A 118 12.53 -3.56 -2.78
CA PRO A 118 11.50 -4.21 -3.57
C PRO A 118 11.66 -4.05 -5.09
N THR A 119 11.00 -4.94 -5.82
CA THR A 119 10.71 -4.81 -7.25
C THR A 119 9.20 -4.66 -7.41
N LEU A 120 8.75 -3.57 -8.03
CA LEU A 120 7.34 -3.30 -8.35
C LEU A 120 7.17 -3.44 -9.85
N HIS A 121 6.30 -4.35 -10.29
CA HIS A 121 5.96 -4.50 -11.70
C HIS A 121 4.99 -3.44 -12.19
N ASP A 122 4.65 -3.50 -13.48
CA ASP A 122 3.89 -2.47 -14.16
C ASP A 122 2.49 -2.28 -13.57
N GLY A 123 2.05 -1.03 -13.49
CA GLY A 123 0.71 -0.66 -13.02
C GLY A 123 0.45 -0.92 -11.53
N VAL A 124 1.48 -1.20 -10.73
CA VAL A 124 1.34 -1.34 -9.27
C VAL A 124 0.92 -0.01 -8.64
N ILE A 125 0.01 -0.07 -7.67
CA ILE A 125 -0.42 1.08 -6.87
C ILE A 125 -0.07 0.83 -5.42
N VAL A 126 0.64 1.77 -4.80
CA VAL A 126 1.01 1.69 -3.38
C VAL A 126 0.37 2.84 -2.62
N GLY A 127 -0.63 2.49 -1.79
CA GLY A 127 -1.41 3.41 -0.99
C GLY A 127 -0.60 4.19 0.05
N ALA A 128 -1.18 5.29 0.51
CA ALA A 128 -0.54 6.22 1.42
C ALA A 128 0.01 5.53 2.68
N GLY A 129 1.24 5.87 3.06
CA GLY A 129 1.86 5.36 4.28
C GLY A 129 2.30 3.89 4.24
N ALA A 130 2.09 3.14 3.16
CA ALA A 130 2.47 1.74 3.10
C ALA A 130 3.99 1.53 3.15
N LYS A 131 4.41 0.38 3.67
CA LYS A 131 5.83 -0.03 3.80
C LYS A 131 6.02 -1.34 3.06
N VAL A 132 6.85 -1.34 2.02
CA VAL A 132 7.23 -2.53 1.26
C VAL A 132 8.70 -2.77 1.51
N LEU A 133 9.02 -3.86 2.21
CA LEU A 133 10.33 -4.06 2.83
C LEU A 133 10.98 -5.36 2.34
N GLY A 134 12.24 -5.25 1.91
CA GLY A 134 13.05 -6.38 1.50
C GLY A 134 13.12 -6.57 -0.01
N ALA A 135 13.92 -7.54 -0.45
CA ALA A 135 14.03 -7.95 -1.86
C ALA A 135 12.82 -8.80 -2.26
N ILE A 136 11.64 -8.20 -2.20
CA ILE A 136 10.37 -8.82 -2.57
C ILE A 136 9.82 -8.26 -3.88
N THR A 137 8.98 -9.04 -4.54
CA THR A 137 8.36 -8.69 -5.80
C THR A 137 6.88 -8.41 -5.61
N ILE A 138 6.42 -7.27 -6.11
CA ILE A 138 5.00 -6.92 -6.21
C ILE A 138 4.59 -7.11 -7.67
N GLY A 139 3.73 -8.10 -7.92
CA GLY A 139 3.25 -8.45 -9.25
C GLY A 139 2.50 -7.31 -9.95
N LYS A 140 2.39 -7.40 -11.28
CA LYS A 140 1.76 -6.36 -12.11
C LYS A 140 0.31 -6.12 -11.68
N GLN A 141 -0.14 -4.87 -11.82
CA GLN A 141 -1.50 -4.45 -11.49
C GLN A 141 -1.97 -4.88 -10.08
N SER A 142 -1.04 -4.96 -9.13
CA SER A 142 -1.36 -5.21 -7.72
C SER A 142 -1.47 -3.90 -6.94
N ARG A 143 -2.35 -3.91 -5.92
CA ARG A 143 -2.65 -2.78 -5.06
C ARG A 143 -2.19 -3.08 -3.64
N ILE A 144 -1.36 -2.20 -3.09
CA ILE A 144 -1.01 -2.23 -1.67
C ILE A 144 -1.86 -1.17 -0.97
N GLY A 145 -2.67 -1.58 0.00
CA GLY A 145 -3.54 -0.70 0.76
C GLY A 145 -2.76 0.29 1.62
N ALA A 146 -3.39 1.41 1.96
CA ALA A 146 -2.80 2.42 2.83
C ALA A 146 -2.33 1.82 4.17
N ASN A 147 -1.19 2.31 4.67
CA ASN A 147 -0.53 1.86 5.90
C ASN A 147 -0.22 0.36 6.01
N SER A 148 -0.31 -0.40 4.91
CA SER A 148 0.00 -1.82 4.93
C SER A 148 1.50 -2.07 5.02
N VAL A 149 1.92 -3.14 5.67
CA VAL A 149 3.34 -3.52 5.81
C VAL A 149 3.59 -4.86 5.13
N VAL A 150 4.29 -4.83 3.99
CA VAL A 150 4.49 -5.99 3.11
C VAL A 150 5.95 -6.43 3.14
N PHE A 151 6.16 -7.71 3.42
CA PHE A 151 7.49 -8.35 3.52
C PHE A 151 7.56 -9.70 2.80
N ARG A 152 6.57 -10.01 1.97
CA ARG A 152 6.52 -11.20 1.11
C ARG A 152 6.15 -10.80 -0.30
N ASP A 153 6.50 -11.67 -1.25
CA ASP A 153 6.09 -11.51 -2.64
C ASP A 153 4.57 -11.48 -2.75
N VAL A 154 4.09 -10.61 -3.64
CA VAL A 154 2.67 -10.41 -3.91
C VAL A 154 2.42 -10.85 -5.35
N PRO A 155 1.49 -11.80 -5.58
CA PRO A 155 1.13 -12.20 -6.93
C PRO A 155 0.61 -11.02 -7.76
N GLU A 156 0.55 -11.21 -9.07
CA GLU A 156 -0.07 -10.26 -9.98
C GLU A 156 -1.56 -10.10 -9.64
N HIS A 157 -2.14 -8.94 -10.02
CA HIS A 157 -3.57 -8.68 -9.88
C HIS A 157 -4.08 -8.93 -8.45
N SER A 158 -3.32 -8.52 -7.44
CA SER A 158 -3.65 -8.81 -6.03
C SER A 158 -3.83 -7.53 -5.23
N THR A 159 -4.75 -7.55 -4.26
CA THR A 159 -4.87 -6.48 -3.26
C THR A 159 -4.35 -6.95 -1.91
N VAL A 160 -3.44 -6.18 -1.32
CA VAL A 160 -2.81 -6.47 -0.02
C VAL A 160 -3.16 -5.41 1.00
N VAL A 161 -3.60 -5.81 2.19
CA VAL A 161 -3.93 -4.90 3.29
C VAL A 161 -3.40 -5.38 4.63
N GLY A 162 -3.20 -4.45 5.57
CA GLY A 162 -2.95 -4.74 6.98
C GLY A 162 -1.48 -4.83 7.38
N ILE A 163 -1.27 -5.16 8.65
CA ILE A 163 0.04 -5.27 9.30
C ILE A 163 0.02 -6.56 10.15
N PRO A 164 0.66 -7.66 9.71
CA PRO A 164 1.35 -7.83 8.42
C PRO A 164 0.40 -7.80 7.21
N GLY A 165 0.92 -7.38 6.06
CA GLY A 165 0.17 -7.31 4.80
C GLY A 165 -0.30 -8.70 4.35
N THR A 166 -1.60 -8.83 4.12
CA THR A 166 -2.25 -10.07 3.69
C THR A 166 -2.96 -9.83 2.37
N VAL A 167 -2.85 -10.79 1.43
CA VAL A 167 -3.60 -10.76 0.17
C VAL A 167 -5.07 -11.06 0.48
N VAL A 168 -5.97 -10.15 0.12
CA VAL A 168 -7.39 -10.25 0.47
C VAL A 168 -8.33 -10.33 -0.73
N ALA A 169 -7.84 -10.00 -1.93
CA ALA A 169 -8.64 -10.10 -3.14
C ALA A 169 -7.74 -10.23 -4.37
N THR A 170 -8.29 -10.85 -5.42
CA THR A 170 -7.79 -10.70 -6.78
C THR A 170 -8.45 -9.46 -7.39
N THR A 171 -7.65 -8.52 -7.85
CA THR A 171 -8.11 -7.28 -8.48
C THR A 171 -8.25 -7.48 -9.98
N GLU A 172 -9.22 -6.81 -10.60
CA GLU A 172 -9.22 -6.61 -12.05
C GLU A 172 -8.14 -5.57 -12.45
N SER A 173 -8.21 -5.03 -13.68
CA SER A 173 -7.26 -4.00 -14.11
C SER A 173 -7.41 -2.75 -13.23
N LEU A 174 -6.36 -2.40 -12.49
CA LEU A 174 -6.33 -1.19 -11.64
C LEU A 174 -6.35 0.12 -12.43
N ILE A 175 -6.07 0.03 -13.74
CA ILE A 175 -6.06 1.14 -14.68
C ILE A 175 -7.10 0.81 -15.75
N GLU A 176 -8.21 1.55 -15.75
CA GLU A 176 -9.27 1.46 -16.76
C GLU A 176 -9.31 2.78 -17.53
N ASP A 177 -9.27 2.71 -18.86
CA ASP A 177 -9.26 3.88 -19.75
C ASP A 177 -8.20 4.96 -19.39
N GLY A 178 -7.06 4.53 -18.85
CA GLY A 178 -5.95 5.40 -18.43
C GLY A 178 -6.11 6.03 -17.05
N ARG A 179 -7.24 5.79 -16.37
CA ARG A 179 -7.52 6.30 -15.02
C ARG A 179 -7.31 5.22 -13.97
N ILE A 180 -6.89 5.66 -12.79
CA ILE A 180 -6.71 4.78 -11.64
C ILE A 180 -8.07 4.54 -10.97
N ASN A 181 -8.39 3.28 -10.65
CA ASN A 181 -9.49 2.98 -9.74
C ASN A 181 -9.15 3.55 -8.34
N LEU A 182 -9.98 4.48 -7.86
CA LEU A 182 -9.82 5.21 -6.59
C LEU A 182 -10.60 4.58 -5.42
N ASP A 183 -11.14 3.38 -5.57
CA ASP A 183 -11.96 2.70 -4.55
C ASP A 183 -11.09 2.07 -3.44
N HIS A 184 -10.17 2.85 -2.90
CA HIS A 184 -9.27 2.46 -1.81
C HIS A 184 -10.01 2.22 -0.49
N HIS A 185 -11.27 2.65 -0.39
CA HIS A 185 -12.10 2.49 0.80
C HIS A 185 -12.89 1.18 0.84
N LEU A 186 -12.97 0.44 -0.29
CA LEU A 186 -13.74 -0.80 -0.42
C LEU A 186 -12.89 -2.06 -0.19
N LEU A 187 -11.85 -1.96 0.63
CA LEU A 187 -10.92 -3.07 0.85
C LEU A 187 -11.44 -4.01 1.93
N ALA A 188 -11.27 -5.31 1.70
CA ALA A 188 -11.63 -6.34 2.67
C ALA A 188 -10.86 -6.17 3.99
N ASN A 189 -11.50 -6.55 5.10
CA ASN A 189 -10.93 -6.50 6.43
C ASN A 189 -10.58 -7.93 6.92
N PRO A 190 -9.33 -8.40 6.74
CA PRO A 190 -8.97 -9.78 7.08
C PRO A 190 -9.04 -10.04 8.58
N VAL A 191 -8.90 -9.01 9.42
CA VAL A 191 -9.03 -9.13 10.88
C VAL A 191 -10.48 -9.37 11.27
N ALA A 192 -11.42 -8.64 10.66
CA ALA A 192 -12.86 -8.87 10.84
C ALA A 192 -13.25 -10.29 10.44
N GLU A 193 -12.78 -10.76 9.28
CA GLU A 193 -13.07 -12.11 8.80
C GLU A 193 -12.52 -13.19 9.74
N ALA A 194 -11.27 -13.04 10.19
CA ALA A 194 -10.65 -13.96 11.13
C ALA A 194 -11.39 -14.00 12.48
N LEU A 195 -11.81 -12.84 13.00
CA LEU A 195 -12.61 -12.76 14.22
C LEU A 195 -13.98 -13.40 14.06
N GLY A 196 -14.62 -13.24 12.90
CA GLY A 196 -15.86 -13.95 12.57
C GLY A 196 -15.70 -15.47 12.64
N HIS A 197 -14.59 -16.01 12.13
CA HIS A 197 -14.29 -17.45 12.25
C HIS A 197 -14.08 -17.90 13.70
N VAL A 198 -13.38 -17.11 14.52
CA VAL A 198 -13.17 -17.43 15.94
C VAL A 198 -14.50 -17.41 16.71
N LEU A 199 -15.34 -16.40 16.49
CA LEU A 199 -16.67 -16.32 17.12
C LEU A 199 -17.53 -17.53 16.77
N LYS A 200 -17.55 -17.93 15.49
CA LYS A 200 -18.26 -19.12 15.04
C LYS A 200 -17.75 -20.40 15.72
N MET A 201 -16.43 -20.53 15.88
CA MET A 201 -15.85 -21.66 16.62
C MET A 201 -16.26 -21.68 18.09
N ILE A 202 -16.35 -20.52 18.74
CA ILE A 202 -16.83 -20.41 20.13
C ILE A 202 -18.29 -20.83 20.23
N ASP A 203 -19.15 -20.37 19.31
CA ASP A 203 -20.55 -20.76 19.27
C ASP A 203 -20.73 -22.28 19.04
N ASP A 204 -19.94 -22.88 18.15
CA ASP A 204 -19.92 -24.33 17.91
C ASP A 204 -19.49 -25.11 19.16
N VAL A 205 -18.51 -24.61 19.92
CA VAL A 205 -18.04 -25.23 21.16
C VAL A 205 -19.12 -25.12 22.25
N ASN A 206 -19.75 -23.96 22.41
CA ASN A 206 -20.84 -23.75 23.38
C ASN A 206 -22.02 -24.69 23.09
N ALA A 207 -22.42 -24.81 21.82
CA ALA A 207 -23.49 -25.73 21.41
C ALA A 207 -23.17 -27.20 21.75
N ARG A 208 -21.91 -27.62 21.62
CA ARG A 208 -21.47 -28.97 22.03
C ARG A 208 -21.51 -29.15 23.56
N VAL A 209 -21.02 -28.17 24.32
CA VAL A 209 -21.04 -28.22 25.79
C VAL A 209 -22.48 -28.34 26.32
N ASP A 210 -23.42 -27.58 25.75
CA ASP A 210 -24.84 -27.66 26.09
C ASP A 210 -25.45 -29.03 25.81
N THR A 211 -24.95 -29.73 24.78
CA THR A 211 -25.38 -31.09 24.43
C THR A 211 -24.89 -32.12 25.47
N PHE A 212 -23.67 -31.94 26.01
CA PHE A 212 -23.09 -32.85 27.01
C PHE A 212 -23.55 -32.58 28.45
N HIS A 213 -24.02 -31.38 28.75
CA HIS A 213 -24.48 -30.98 30.10
C HIS A 213 -25.93 -30.44 30.11
N PRO A 214 -26.93 -31.27 29.74
CA PRO A 214 -28.33 -30.82 29.66
C PRO A 214 -28.89 -30.36 31.01
N ASP A 215 -28.47 -30.96 32.13
CA ASP A 215 -28.96 -30.67 33.48
C ASP A 215 -28.43 -29.35 34.08
N ALA A 216 -27.39 -28.75 33.47
CA ALA A 216 -26.87 -27.45 33.90
C ALA A 216 -27.81 -26.27 33.56
N LYS A 217 -28.81 -26.49 32.70
CA LYS A 217 -29.81 -25.49 32.31
C LYS A 217 -30.75 -25.09 33.46
N GLY A 218 -31.01 -26.00 34.41
CA GLY A 218 -31.95 -25.76 35.51
C GLY A 218 -31.44 -24.85 36.63
N ALA A 219 -30.12 -24.82 36.89
CA ALA A 219 -29.52 -24.02 37.96
C ALA A 219 -28.98 -22.65 37.50
N LYS A 220 -28.84 -22.43 36.18
CA LYS A 220 -28.24 -21.22 35.58
C LYS A 220 -29.22 -20.26 34.92
N ALA A 221 -30.52 -20.57 34.83
CA ALA A 221 -31.50 -19.83 34.00
C ALA A 221 -31.60 -18.31 34.26
N LYS A 222 -31.26 -17.80 35.45
CA LYS A 222 -31.20 -16.34 35.71
C LYS A 222 -29.85 -15.69 35.45
N ALA A 223 -28.75 -16.45 35.57
CA ALA A 223 -27.41 -15.96 35.23
C ALA A 223 -27.14 -16.07 33.73
N SER A 224 -27.75 -17.03 33.02
CA SER A 224 -27.59 -17.21 31.58
C SER A 224 -28.28 -16.11 30.78
N ASP A 225 -29.45 -15.61 31.18
CA ASP A 225 -30.15 -14.55 30.43
C ASP A 225 -29.42 -13.20 30.43
N GLU A 226 -28.78 -12.81 31.54
CA GLU A 226 -27.92 -11.61 31.57
C GLU A 226 -26.63 -11.83 30.78
N LEU A 227 -25.99 -12.99 30.93
CA LEU A 227 -24.79 -13.34 30.16
C LEU A 227 -25.05 -13.45 28.65
N ASP A 228 -26.20 -13.97 28.24
CA ASP A 228 -26.60 -14.08 26.84
C ASP A 228 -26.94 -12.72 26.25
N LYS A 229 -27.61 -11.83 27.00
CA LYS A 229 -27.81 -10.44 26.59
C LYS A 229 -26.49 -9.68 26.47
N ASP A 230 -25.58 -9.87 27.43
CA ASP A 230 -24.27 -9.22 27.40
C ASP A 230 -23.43 -9.74 26.22
N ARG A 231 -23.46 -11.06 25.96
CA ARG A 231 -22.84 -11.69 24.77
C ARG A 231 -23.41 -11.14 23.47
N LEU A 232 -24.73 -11.03 23.33
CA LEU A 232 -25.38 -10.50 22.12
C LEU A 232 -25.05 -9.01 21.92
N SER A 233 -25.03 -8.22 23.00
CA SER A 233 -24.60 -6.82 22.98
C SER A 233 -23.13 -6.69 22.56
N GLU A 234 -22.23 -7.52 23.09
CA GLU A 234 -20.83 -7.53 22.69
C GLU A 234 -20.65 -8.02 21.24
N GLN A 235 -21.45 -9.00 20.79
CA GLN A 235 -21.47 -9.42 19.39
C GLN A 235 -21.94 -8.28 18.47
N GLU A 236 -22.99 -7.55 18.80
CA GLU A 236 -23.43 -6.38 18.01
C GLU A 236 -22.37 -5.27 17.99
N LYS A 237 -21.71 -5.01 19.12
CA LYS A 237 -20.60 -4.04 19.19
C LYS A 237 -19.41 -4.49 18.34
N LEU A 238 -19.08 -5.78 18.36
CA LEU A 238 -18.05 -6.38 17.52
C LEU A 238 -18.42 -6.29 16.04
N GLU A 239 -19.64 -6.67 15.66
CA GLU A 239 -20.10 -6.58 14.27
C GLU A 239 -20.08 -5.13 13.76
N ARG A 240 -20.48 -4.16 14.60
CA ARG A 240 -20.38 -2.74 14.27
C ARG A 240 -18.93 -2.29 14.11
N PHE A 241 -18.04 -2.72 15.01
CA PHE A 241 -16.61 -2.41 14.95
C PHE A 241 -15.93 -3.06 13.72
N LEU A 242 -16.32 -4.27 13.37
CA LEU A 242 -15.72 -5.07 12.30
C LEU A 242 -16.27 -4.73 10.91
N GLY A 243 -17.56 -4.38 10.80
CA GLY A 243 -18.26 -4.09 9.55
C GLY A 243 -17.98 -2.71 8.96
N GLY A 244 -17.12 -1.89 9.59
CA GLY A 244 -16.75 -0.57 9.06
C GLY A 244 -17.91 0.43 8.98
N GLY A 245 -19.00 0.18 9.69
CA GLY A 245 -20.17 1.07 9.71
C GLY A 245 -19.89 2.31 10.54
N ILE A 246 -19.70 3.44 9.87
CA ILE A 246 -19.99 4.77 10.43
C ILE A 246 -21.50 4.90 10.57
#